data_AF-W0AC84-F1
#
_entry.id   AF-W0AC84-F1
#
_cell.length_a   1.000
_cell.length_b   1.000
_cell.length_c   1.000
_cell.angle_alpha   90.00
_cell.angle_beta   90.00
_cell.angle_gamma   90.00
#
_symmetry.space_group_name_H-M   'P 1'
#
loop_
_entity.id
_entity.type
_entity.pdbx_description
1 polymer ?
#
loop_
_entity_poly.entity_id
_entity_poly.type
_entity_poly.pdbx_seq_one_letter_code
_entity_poly.pdbx_strand_id
1 'polypeptide(L)'
;MRQLGRWLLIASIALALGGCSLRGMIDRLVSDEDRALAMGVIEDIRTRDATAFDEILAPEIKADSLPQLATAASHFPASPGKTEFIAYSTNSNYQNGRSSSSKSFTLVTTDEKTWTTTKLEFRSDGGPQRLTGWNVEGSRTKPADLDALDTVDKVLPIVGMIMLVFAIGLIALIVILVRRSQRRDRELGIRPPR
;
A
#
# COMPACT_ATOMS: atom_id res chain seq x y z
N MET A 1 11.08 -16.14 -35.36
CA MET A 1 11.30 -16.66 -34.00
C MET A 1 11.67 -15.58 -32.97
N ARG A 2 12.58 -14.63 -33.25
CA ARG A 2 12.96 -13.55 -32.31
C ARG A 2 11.81 -12.66 -31.79
N GLN A 3 10.75 -12.44 -32.59
CA GLN A 3 9.59 -11.64 -32.14
C GLN A 3 8.67 -12.38 -31.16
N LEU A 4 8.49 -13.71 -31.30
CA LEU A 4 7.63 -14.48 -30.39
C LEU A 4 8.18 -14.49 -28.96
N GLY A 5 9.51 -14.63 -28.80
CA GLY A 5 10.15 -14.60 -27.48
C GLY A 5 9.99 -13.27 -26.75
N ARG A 6 9.96 -12.15 -27.51
CA ARG A 6 9.79 -10.80 -26.95
C ARG A 6 8.38 -10.58 -26.39
N TRP A 7 7.36 -11.10 -27.07
CA TRP A 7 5.97 -11.06 -26.58
C TRP A 7 5.71 -11.99 -25.40
N LEU A 8 6.31 -13.20 -25.41
CA LEU A 8 6.24 -14.14 -24.29
C LEU A 8 6.86 -13.56 -23.02
N LEU A 9 7.98 -12.82 -23.15
CA LEU A 9 8.66 -12.16 -22.04
C LEU A 9 7.88 -10.96 -21.49
N ILE A 10 7.18 -10.21 -22.35
CA ILE A 10 6.26 -9.13 -21.90
C ILE A 10 5.04 -9.72 -21.20
N ALA A 11 4.47 -10.81 -21.72
CA ALA A 11 3.31 -11.48 -21.12
C ALA A 11 3.66 -12.09 -19.75
N SER A 12 4.85 -12.68 -19.59
CA SER A 12 5.29 -13.21 -18.30
C SER A 12 5.59 -12.12 -17.27
N ILE A 13 6.14 -10.97 -17.68
CA ILE A 13 6.31 -9.80 -16.79
C ILE A 13 4.93 -9.25 -16.37
N ALA A 14 3.97 -9.15 -17.29
CA ALA A 14 2.62 -8.68 -16.98
C ALA A 14 1.88 -9.63 -16.01
N LEU A 15 2.02 -10.95 -16.19
CA LEU A 15 1.50 -11.96 -15.26
C LEU A 15 2.18 -11.92 -13.89
N ALA A 16 3.49 -11.66 -13.85
CA ALA A 16 4.23 -11.52 -12.59
C ALA A 16 3.82 -10.25 -11.82
N LEU A 17 3.45 -9.17 -12.52
CA LEU A 17 3.00 -7.92 -11.91
C LEU A 17 1.53 -7.97 -11.44
N GLY A 18 0.68 -8.77 -12.09
CA GLY A 18 -0.75 -8.91 -11.73
C GLY A 18 -1.03 -9.73 -10.46
N GLY A 19 -0.01 -10.38 -9.89
CA GLY A 19 -0.15 -11.28 -8.73
C GLY A 19 0.19 -10.67 -7.37
N CYS A 20 0.60 -9.40 -7.29
CA CYS A 20 0.86 -8.76 -6.00
C CYS A 20 -0.44 -8.13 -5.47
N SER A 21 -1.01 -8.68 -4.40
CA SER A 21 -2.08 -8.02 -3.65
C SER A 21 -1.61 -6.66 -3.14
N LEU A 22 -2.53 -5.70 -3.00
CA LEU A 22 -2.22 -4.36 -2.51
C LEU A 22 -1.69 -4.42 -1.07
N ARG A 23 -2.21 -5.33 -0.25
CA ARG A 23 -1.64 -5.65 1.07
C ARG A 23 -0.18 -6.09 0.98
N GLY A 24 0.14 -7.01 0.06
CA GLY A 24 1.51 -7.47 -0.13
C GLY A 24 2.46 -6.36 -0.65
N MET A 25 1.93 -5.37 -1.36
CA MET A 25 2.68 -4.18 -1.76
C MET A 25 2.95 -3.27 -0.57
N ILE A 26 1.93 -2.97 0.25
CA ILE A 26 2.09 -2.16 1.48
C ILE A 26 3.11 -2.82 2.41
N ASP A 27 3.00 -4.14 2.62
CA ASP A 27 3.91 -4.87 3.50
C ASP A 27 5.37 -4.84 3.05
N ARG A 28 5.62 -4.69 1.74
CA ARG A 28 6.98 -4.53 1.17
C ARG A 28 7.46 -3.08 1.13
N LEU A 29 6.55 -2.11 1.14
CA LEU A 29 6.87 -0.68 1.12
C LEU A 29 7.23 -0.15 2.52
N VAL A 30 6.65 -0.73 3.56
CA VAL A 30 6.97 -0.40 4.95
C VAL A 30 8.24 -1.14 5.34
N SER A 31 9.26 -0.41 5.79
CA SER A 31 10.50 -1.02 6.28
C SER A 31 10.26 -1.79 7.59
N ASP A 32 11.07 -2.80 7.89
CA ASP A 32 10.97 -3.53 9.16
C ASP A 32 11.15 -2.62 10.39
N GLU A 33 11.99 -1.58 10.25
CA GLU A 33 12.19 -0.55 11.27
C GLU A 33 10.92 0.29 11.48
N ASP A 34 10.29 0.77 10.41
CA ASP A 34 9.03 1.52 10.48
C ASP A 34 7.89 0.67 11.05
N ARG A 35 7.87 -0.62 10.70
CA ARG A 35 6.91 -1.58 11.23
C ARG A 35 7.10 -1.75 12.74
N ALA A 36 8.32 -1.99 13.19
CA ALA A 36 8.65 -2.12 14.60
C ALA A 36 8.31 -0.84 15.39
N LEU A 37 8.61 0.33 14.82
CA LEU A 37 8.28 1.62 15.41
C LEU A 37 6.77 1.80 15.61
N ALA A 38 5.97 1.63 14.55
CA ALA A 38 4.53 1.81 14.62
C ALA A 38 3.86 0.77 15.54
N MET A 39 4.32 -0.49 15.49
CA MET A 39 3.82 -1.55 16.37
C MET A 39 4.19 -1.30 17.83
N GLY A 40 5.38 -0.79 18.11
CA GLY A 40 5.81 -0.40 19.46
C GLY A 40 4.90 0.67 20.04
N VAL A 41 4.64 1.75 19.28
CA VAL A 41 3.74 2.83 19.72
C VAL A 41 2.32 2.32 19.99
N ILE A 42 1.80 1.42 19.15
CA ILE A 42 0.49 0.80 19.41
C ILE A 42 0.50 0.02 20.72
N GLU A 43 1.57 -0.73 20.98
CA GLU A 43 1.69 -1.51 22.21
C GLU A 43 1.75 -0.61 23.44
N ASP A 44 2.50 0.49 23.37
CA ASP A 44 2.60 1.49 24.44
C ASP A 44 1.22 2.10 24.73
N ILE A 45 0.46 2.46 23.69
CA ILE A 45 -0.91 2.96 23.84
C ILE A 45 -1.81 1.89 24.46
N ARG A 46 -1.75 0.65 23.96
CA ARG A 46 -2.58 -0.46 24.42
C ARG A 46 -2.33 -0.80 25.90
N THR A 47 -1.07 -0.83 26.30
CA THR A 47 -0.63 -1.18 27.66
C THR A 47 -0.66 0.01 28.62
N ARG A 48 -0.92 1.22 28.10
CA ARG A 48 -0.91 2.48 28.85
C ARG A 48 0.47 2.79 29.43
N ASP A 49 1.54 2.41 28.73
CA ASP A 49 2.89 2.79 29.11
C ASP A 49 3.15 4.26 28.78
N ALA A 50 2.76 5.12 29.73
CA ALA A 50 2.92 6.57 29.59
C ALA A 50 4.40 6.98 29.51
N THR A 51 5.34 6.18 30.03
CA THR A 51 6.77 6.53 30.04
C THR A 51 7.36 6.32 28.65
N ALA A 52 7.19 5.12 28.09
CA ALA A 52 7.63 4.81 26.73
C ALA A 52 6.95 5.74 25.69
N PHE A 53 5.65 5.99 25.88
CA PHE A 53 4.91 6.89 24.99
C PHE A 53 5.39 8.34 25.10
N ASP A 54 5.72 8.86 26.29
CA ASP A 54 6.26 10.21 26.45
C ASP A 54 7.62 10.40 25.75
N GLU A 55 8.46 9.38 25.72
CA GLU A 55 9.78 9.46 25.09
C GLU A 55 9.72 9.72 23.58
N ILE A 56 8.69 9.21 22.90
CA ILE A 56 8.55 9.37 21.45
C ILE A 56 7.74 10.60 21.04
N LEU A 57 6.90 11.13 21.92
CA LEU A 57 6.06 12.29 21.64
C LEU A 57 6.90 13.54 21.32
N ALA A 58 6.44 14.28 20.32
CA ALA A 58 6.93 15.63 20.05
C ALA A 58 6.48 16.57 21.18
N PRO A 59 7.35 17.49 21.65
CA PRO A 59 7.05 18.38 22.77
C PRO A 59 5.70 19.11 22.65
N GLU A 60 5.31 19.46 21.41
CA GLU A 60 4.12 20.22 21.10
C GLU A 60 2.82 19.49 21.42
N ILE A 61 2.81 18.15 21.37
CA ILE A 61 1.60 17.35 21.59
C ILE A 61 1.59 16.60 22.92
N LYS A 62 2.66 16.67 23.71
CA LYS A 62 2.81 15.93 24.98
C LYS A 62 1.69 16.21 25.97
N ALA A 63 1.40 17.49 26.19
CA ALA A 63 0.41 17.93 27.18
C ALA A 63 -0.99 17.39 26.89
N ASP A 64 -1.38 17.32 25.61
CA ASP A 64 -2.70 16.86 25.19
C ASP A 64 -2.76 15.33 25.04
N SER A 65 -1.63 14.69 24.73
CA SER A 65 -1.59 13.25 24.41
C SER A 65 -1.63 12.35 25.64
N LEU A 66 -0.85 12.65 26.69
CA LEU A 66 -0.75 11.77 27.85
C LEU A 66 -2.10 11.54 28.57
N PRO A 67 -2.97 12.57 28.77
CA PRO A 67 -4.29 12.36 29.37
C PRO A 67 -5.22 11.49 28.51
N GLN A 68 -5.05 11.49 27.19
CA GLN A 68 -5.88 10.73 26.25
C GLN A 68 -5.52 9.24 26.18
N LEU A 69 -4.33 8.87 26.68
CA LEU A 69 -3.80 7.50 26.58
C LEU A 69 -4.76 6.45 27.17
N ALA A 70 -5.34 6.73 28.34
CA ALA A 70 -6.26 5.81 28.99
C ALA A 70 -7.56 5.59 28.18
N THR A 71 -8.10 6.67 27.59
CA THR A 71 -9.28 6.62 26.71
C THR A 71 -8.95 5.86 25.43
N ALA A 72 -7.83 6.17 24.80
CA ALA A 72 -7.39 5.47 23.59
C ALA A 72 -7.18 3.96 23.82
N ALA A 73 -6.54 3.58 24.93
CA ALA A 73 -6.35 2.18 25.31
C ALA A 73 -7.69 1.42 25.41
N SER A 74 -8.77 2.09 25.82
CA SER A 74 -10.10 1.47 25.95
C SER A 74 -10.75 1.12 24.61
N HIS A 75 -10.24 1.66 23.49
CA HIS A 75 -10.72 1.32 22.15
C HIS A 75 -10.09 0.05 21.58
N PHE A 76 -9.02 -0.46 22.18
CA PHE A 76 -8.38 -1.70 21.73
C PHE A 76 -9.17 -2.94 22.16
N PRO A 77 -9.14 -4.04 21.37
CA PRO A 77 -9.71 -5.30 21.79
C PRO A 77 -9.00 -5.83 23.05
N ALA A 78 -9.76 -6.52 23.91
CA ALA A 78 -9.24 -7.08 25.15
C ALA A 78 -8.29 -8.27 24.93
N SER A 79 -8.45 -8.98 23.82
CA SER A 79 -7.55 -10.06 23.40
C SER A 79 -6.41 -9.50 22.53
N PRO A 80 -5.25 -10.17 22.45
CA PRO A 80 -4.22 -9.82 21.48
C PRO A 80 -4.76 -10.03 20.06
N GLY A 81 -5.33 -8.96 19.50
CA GLY A 81 -5.86 -8.93 18.15
C GLY A 81 -4.77 -8.96 17.08
N LYS A 82 -5.19 -9.14 15.82
CA LYS A 82 -4.32 -8.98 14.65
C LYS A 82 -4.23 -7.50 14.29
N THR A 83 -3.01 -6.99 14.12
CA THR A 83 -2.76 -5.62 13.63
C THR A 83 -2.28 -5.67 12.18
N GLU A 84 -2.94 -4.92 11.29
CA GLU A 84 -2.60 -4.81 9.88
C GLU A 84 -2.34 -3.35 9.48
N PHE A 85 -1.39 -3.11 8.57
CA PHE A 85 -1.20 -1.80 7.95
C PHE A 85 -2.20 -1.64 6.81
N ILE A 86 -2.97 -0.55 6.83
CA ILE A 86 -3.92 -0.21 5.77
C ILE A 86 -3.49 0.99 4.94
N ALA A 87 -2.68 1.88 5.50
CA ALA A 87 -2.07 2.97 4.76
C ALA A 87 -0.67 3.30 5.30
N TYR A 88 0.22 3.63 4.38
CA TYR A 88 1.55 4.15 4.67
C TYR A 88 1.84 5.30 3.71
N SER A 89 2.28 6.43 4.26
CA SER A 89 2.77 7.56 3.46
C SER A 89 4.07 8.05 4.06
N THR A 90 5.02 8.35 3.19
CA THR A 90 6.31 8.94 3.58
C THR A 90 6.62 10.09 2.64
N ASN A 91 7.03 11.21 3.21
CA ASN A 91 7.44 12.38 2.47
C ASN A 91 8.75 12.89 3.06
N SER A 92 9.76 12.98 2.21
CA SER A 92 11.09 13.46 2.56
C SER A 92 11.40 14.69 1.73
N ASN A 93 11.80 15.76 2.40
CA ASN A 93 12.13 17.03 1.78
C ASN A 93 13.53 17.47 2.22
N TYR A 94 14.36 17.85 1.25
CA TYR A 94 15.71 18.35 1.49
C TYR A 94 15.79 19.80 1.01
N GLN A 95 15.90 20.74 1.96
CA GLN A 95 15.99 22.17 1.65
C GLN A 95 17.11 22.80 2.46
N ASN A 96 17.92 23.65 1.81
CA ASN A 96 18.97 24.44 2.44
C ASN A 96 19.94 23.62 3.31
N GLY A 97 20.31 22.41 2.87
CA GLY A 97 21.21 21.53 3.62
C GLY A 97 20.58 20.80 4.80
N ARG A 98 19.26 20.93 5.01
CA ARG A 98 18.52 20.23 6.06
C ARG A 98 17.57 19.20 5.44
N SER A 99 17.62 17.99 5.98
CA SER A 99 16.65 16.93 5.67
C SER A 99 15.51 16.99 6.67
N SER A 100 14.28 16.97 6.15
CA SER A 100 13.07 16.77 6.92
C SER A 100 12.33 15.57 6.33
N SER A 101 11.75 14.75 7.19
CA SER A 101 10.91 13.62 6.77
C SER A 101 9.67 13.55 7.63
N SER A 102 8.57 13.13 7.01
CA SER A 102 7.31 12.86 7.68
C SER A 102 6.80 11.50 7.25
N LYS A 103 6.31 10.72 8.21
CA LYS A 103 5.76 9.38 7.98
C LYS A 103 4.38 9.33 8.60
N SER A 104 3.41 8.79 7.88
CA SER A 104 2.05 8.54 8.38
C SER A 104 1.72 7.07 8.22
N PHE A 105 1.21 6.48 9.29
CA PHE A 105 0.77 5.10 9.32
C PHE A 105 -0.69 5.06 9.73
N THR A 106 -1.47 4.26 9.02
CA THR A 106 -2.81 3.86 9.47
C THR A 106 -2.82 2.36 9.64
N LEU A 107 -3.10 1.92 10.86
CA LEU A 107 -3.14 0.53 11.24
C LEU A 107 -4.53 0.18 11.75
N VAL A 108 -4.91 -1.09 11.60
CA VAL A 108 -6.15 -1.61 12.14
C VAL A 108 -5.84 -2.84 12.99
N THR A 109 -6.21 -2.77 14.26
CA THR A 109 -6.17 -3.90 15.20
C THR A 109 -7.56 -4.49 15.35
N THR A 110 -7.68 -5.82 15.28
CA THR A 110 -8.98 -6.50 15.36
C THR A 110 -8.93 -7.85 16.07
N ASP A 111 -9.99 -8.17 16.80
CA ASP A 111 -10.29 -9.51 17.32
C ASP A 111 -11.53 -10.14 16.65
N GLU A 112 -11.84 -9.70 15.43
CA GLU A 112 -13.04 -10.01 14.63
C GLU A 112 -14.34 -9.39 15.15
N LYS A 113 -14.42 -9.02 16.44
CA LYS A 113 -15.61 -8.41 17.05
C LYS A 113 -15.46 -6.90 17.24
N THR A 114 -14.25 -6.46 17.53
CA THR A 114 -13.89 -5.07 17.76
C THR A 114 -12.78 -4.68 16.80
N TRP A 115 -12.92 -3.52 16.20
CA TRP A 115 -11.97 -2.96 15.25
C TRP A 115 -11.45 -1.65 15.80
N THR A 116 -10.13 -1.48 15.82
CA THR A 116 -9.48 -0.27 16.31
C THR A 116 -8.62 0.27 15.21
N THR A 117 -8.91 1.47 14.72
CA THR A 117 -8.09 2.15 13.73
C THR A 117 -7.16 3.12 14.45
N THR A 118 -5.86 2.95 14.25
CA THR A 118 -4.84 3.80 14.83
C THR A 118 -4.12 4.55 13.71
N LYS A 119 -4.18 5.87 13.75
CA LYS A 119 -3.42 6.76 12.87
C LYS A 119 -2.24 7.31 13.65
N LEU A 120 -1.04 7.22 13.08
CA LEU A 120 0.20 7.72 13.66
C LEU A 120 0.88 8.63 12.65
N GLU A 121 1.35 9.79 13.10
CA GLU A 121 2.09 10.75 12.30
C GLU A 121 3.41 11.05 12.98
N PHE A 122 4.49 10.88 12.24
CA PHE A 122 5.83 11.13 12.71
C PHE A 122 6.52 12.20 11.87
N ARG A 123 7.40 12.95 12.49
CA ARG A 123 8.29 13.91 11.83
C ARG A 123 9.72 13.78 12.34
N SER A 124 10.68 14.01 11.46
CA SER A 124 12.10 14.19 11.78
C SER A 124 12.62 15.39 11.01
N ASP A 125 13.16 16.38 11.72
CA ASP A 125 13.73 17.60 11.15
C ASP A 125 15.26 17.62 11.35
N GLY A 126 15.94 16.56 10.88
CA GLY A 126 17.39 16.37 11.05
C GLY A 126 17.80 15.80 12.41
N GLY A 127 16.83 15.35 13.21
CA GLY A 127 17.01 14.69 14.49
C GLY A 127 16.27 13.35 14.59
N PRO A 128 16.14 12.76 15.80
CA PRO A 128 15.37 11.55 15.98
C PRO A 128 13.90 11.77 15.58
N GLN A 129 13.28 10.73 15.03
CA GLN A 129 11.88 10.75 14.63
C GLN A 129 10.99 10.88 15.88
N ARG A 130 10.01 11.78 15.83
CA ARG A 130 9.07 12.07 16.92
C ARG A 130 7.64 11.86 16.45
N LEU A 131 6.79 11.36 17.32
CA LEU A 131 5.34 11.25 17.10
C LEU A 131 4.75 12.66 17.23
N THR A 132 4.26 13.22 16.13
CA THR A 132 3.69 14.57 16.04
C THR A 132 2.17 14.59 15.99
N GLY A 133 1.55 13.43 15.78
CA GLY A 133 0.10 13.29 15.77
C GLY A 133 -0.28 11.83 15.92
N TRP A 134 -1.39 11.58 16.60
CA TRP A 134 -1.96 10.24 16.70
C TRP A 134 -3.46 10.31 16.99
N ASN A 135 -4.17 9.27 16.58
CA ASN A 135 -5.60 9.15 16.84
C ASN A 135 -5.98 7.67 16.89
N VAL A 136 -6.87 7.30 17.82
CA VAL A 136 -7.36 5.94 18.00
C VAL A 136 -8.87 5.95 17.98
N GLU A 137 -9.44 5.23 17.02
CA GLU A 137 -10.88 5.14 16.84
C GLU A 137 -11.32 3.68 16.98
N GLY A 138 -12.16 3.40 17.97
CA GLY A 138 -12.81 2.10 18.13
C GLY A 138 -14.11 2.02 17.33
N SER A 139 -14.35 0.87 16.70
CA SER A 139 -15.55 0.56 15.93
C SER A 139 -15.98 -0.89 16.18
N ARG A 140 -17.29 -1.14 16.12
CA ARG A 140 -17.86 -2.49 16.14
C ARG A 140 -17.96 -3.11 14.74
N THR A 141 -17.85 -2.28 13.72
CA THR A 141 -17.88 -2.69 12.32
C THR A 141 -16.51 -2.51 11.70
N LYS A 142 -16.20 -3.38 10.75
CA LYS A 142 -14.99 -3.29 9.95
C LYS A 142 -14.87 -1.89 9.32
N PRO A 143 -13.71 -1.22 9.41
CA PRO A 143 -13.51 0.09 8.81
C PRO A 143 -13.70 0.05 7.29
N ALA A 144 -14.32 1.10 6.73
CA ALA A 144 -14.60 1.20 5.30
C ALA A 144 -13.31 1.11 4.45
N ASP A 145 -12.21 1.66 4.96
CA ASP A 145 -10.91 1.63 4.28
C ASP A 145 -10.40 0.19 4.11
N LEU A 146 -10.59 -0.66 5.12
CA LEU A 146 -10.19 -2.07 5.08
C LEU A 146 -11.10 -2.88 4.15
N ASP A 147 -12.36 -2.49 4.05
CA ASP A 147 -13.30 -3.09 3.09
C ASP A 147 -13.01 -2.69 1.64
N ALA A 148 -12.59 -1.45 1.42
CA ALA A 148 -12.10 -0.99 0.13
C ALA A 148 -10.85 -1.77 -0.31
N LEU A 149 -9.88 -1.96 0.59
CA LEU A 149 -8.69 -2.78 0.32
C LEU A 149 -9.04 -4.22 -0.04
N ASP A 150 -9.94 -4.86 0.71
CA ASP A 150 -10.42 -6.20 0.41
C ASP A 150 -11.15 -6.28 -0.94
N THR A 151 -11.90 -5.24 -1.29
CA THR A 151 -12.60 -5.16 -2.57
C THR A 151 -11.60 -5.00 -3.72
N VAL A 152 -10.61 -4.13 -3.57
CA VAL A 152 -9.55 -3.94 -4.56
C VAL A 152 -8.77 -5.24 -4.76
N ASP A 153 -8.37 -5.93 -3.69
CA ASP A 153 -7.65 -7.21 -3.78
C ASP A 153 -8.48 -8.28 -4.51
N LYS A 154 -9.81 -8.28 -4.39
CA LYS A 154 -10.71 -9.18 -5.12
C LYS A 154 -10.92 -8.78 -6.57
N VAL A 155 -10.99 -7.48 -6.86
CA VAL A 155 -11.31 -6.94 -8.19
C VAL A 155 -10.06 -6.89 -9.10
N LEU A 156 -8.88 -6.63 -8.54
CA LEU A 156 -7.61 -6.54 -9.26
C LEU A 156 -7.35 -7.75 -10.18
N PRO A 157 -7.48 -9.02 -9.74
CA PRO A 157 -7.27 -10.16 -10.63
C PRO A 157 -8.31 -10.25 -11.75
N ILE A 158 -9.57 -9.84 -11.50
CA ILE A 158 -10.64 -9.82 -12.51
C ILE A 158 -10.30 -8.78 -13.59
N VAL A 159 -9.95 -7.56 -13.19
CA VAL A 159 -9.54 -6.49 -14.11
C VAL A 159 -8.30 -6.90 -14.89
N GLY A 160 -7.32 -7.51 -14.22
CA GLY A 160 -6.12 -8.07 -14.85
C GLY A 160 -6.46 -9.11 -15.93
N MET A 161 -7.40 -10.02 -15.64
CA MET A 161 -7.86 -11.01 -16.60
C MET A 161 -8.56 -10.37 -17.81
N ILE A 162 -9.45 -9.39 -17.59
CA ILE A 162 -10.13 -8.67 -18.68
C ILE A 162 -9.11 -7.96 -19.59
N MET A 163 -8.14 -7.26 -19.00
CA MET A 163 -7.06 -6.61 -19.75
C MET A 163 -6.22 -7.61 -20.54
N LEU A 164 -5.92 -8.78 -19.98
CA LEU A 164 -5.18 -9.83 -20.67
C LEU A 164 -5.96 -10.39 -21.87
N VAL A 165 -7.25 -10.66 -21.72
CA VAL A 165 -8.12 -11.10 -22.83
C VAL A 165 -8.18 -10.02 -23.92
N PHE A 166 -8.34 -8.75 -23.52
CA PHE A 166 -8.37 -7.62 -24.46
C PHE A 166 -7.06 -7.47 -25.24
N ALA A 167 -5.91 -7.60 -24.55
CA ALA A 167 -4.59 -7.57 -25.17
C ALA A 167 -4.40 -8.71 -26.18
N ILE A 168 -4.81 -9.94 -25.85
CA ILE A 168 -4.76 -11.09 -26.77
C ILE A 168 -5.64 -10.82 -28.00
N GLY A 169 -6.85 -10.29 -27.81
CA GLY A 169 -7.77 -9.92 -28.89
C GLY A 169 -7.16 -8.86 -29.83
N LEU A 170 -6.53 -7.83 -29.27
CA LEU A 170 -5.81 -6.80 -30.02
C LEU A 170 -4.66 -7.37 -30.84
N ILE A 171 -3.85 -8.26 -30.24
CA ILE A 171 -2.75 -8.93 -30.95
C ILE A 171 -3.29 -9.79 -32.10
N ALA A 172 -4.36 -10.55 -31.88
CA ALA A 172 -4.99 -11.35 -32.92
C ALA A 172 -5.51 -10.46 -34.08
N LEU A 173 -6.16 -9.34 -33.77
CA LEU A 173 -6.63 -8.37 -34.74
C LEU A 173 -5.48 -7.81 -35.59
N ILE A 174 -4.38 -7.38 -34.95
CA ILE A 174 -3.19 -6.88 -35.65
C ILE A 174 -2.64 -7.95 -36.59
N VAL A 175 -2.51 -9.21 -36.13
CA VAL A 175 -2.03 -10.32 -36.96
C VAL A 175 -2.95 -10.55 -38.17
N ILE A 176 -4.28 -10.49 -37.99
CA ILE A 176 -5.25 -10.63 -39.07
C ILE A 176 -5.13 -9.48 -40.08
N LEU A 177 -5.03 -8.24 -39.61
CA LEU A 177 -4.88 -7.06 -40.46
C LEU A 177 -3.58 -7.10 -41.28
N VAL A 178 -2.46 -7.45 -40.65
CA VAL A 178 -1.17 -7.60 -41.34
C VAL A 178 -1.24 -8.73 -42.38
N ARG A 179 -1.82 -9.89 -42.05
CA ARG A 179 -2.01 -10.98 -43.02
C ARG A 179 -2.91 -10.58 -44.19
N ARG A 180 -3.96 -9.80 -43.93
CA ARG A 180 -4.89 -9.33 -44.97
C ARG A 180 -4.24 -8.28 -45.88
N SER A 181 -3.44 -7.37 -45.32
CA SER A 181 -2.63 -6.40 -46.09
C SER A 181 -1.66 -7.13 -47.03
N GLN A 182 -0.88 -8.08 -46.49
CA GLN A 182 0.09 -8.84 -47.29
C GLN A 182 -0.54 -9.64 -48.43
N ARG A 183 -1.79 -10.10 -48.27
CA ARG A 183 -2.53 -10.75 -49.37
C ARG A 183 -2.89 -9.75 -50.47
N ARG A 184 -3.38 -8.56 -50.12
CA ARG A 184 -3.67 -7.49 -51.08
C ARG A 184 -2.42 -7.03 -51.83
N ASP A 185 -1.29 -6.88 -51.14
CA ASP A 185 -0.03 -6.47 -51.78
C ASP A 185 0.47 -7.49 -52.81
N ARG A 186 0.23 -8.79 -52.55
CA ARG A 186 0.53 -9.88 -53.50
C ARG A 186 -0.38 -9.86 -54.72
N GLU A 187 -1.67 -9.57 -54.55
CA GLU A 187 -2.64 -9.47 -55.66
C GLU A 187 -2.37 -8.24 -56.54
N LEU A 188 -1.87 -7.15 -55.97
CA LEU A 188 -1.54 -5.91 -56.69
C LEU A 188 -0.14 -5.92 -57.34
N GLY A 189 0.63 -7.01 -57.20
CA GLY A 189 1.95 -7.13 -57.82
C GLY A 189 3.02 -6.18 -57.25
N ILE A 190 2.75 -5.52 -56.12
CA ILE A 190 3.67 -4.58 -55.49
C ILE A 190 4.79 -5.40 -54.83
N ARG A 191 5.93 -5.56 -55.51
CA ARG A 191 7.12 -6.15 -54.89
C ARG A 191 7.58 -5.26 -53.74
N PRO A 192 7.84 -5.81 -52.54
CA PRO A 192 8.42 -5.00 -51.47
C PRO A 192 9.78 -4.46 -51.94
N PRO A 193 10.11 -3.21 -51.58
CA PRO A 193 11.43 -2.65 -51.87
C PRO A 193 12.49 -3.55 -51.22
N ARG A 194 13.52 -3.89 -52.01
CA ARG A 194 14.70 -4.63 -51.54
C ARG A 194 15.50 -3.83 -50.53
#